data_AF-X1N998-F1
#
_entry.id   AF-X1N998-F1
#
_cell.length_a   1.000
_cell.length_b   1.000
_cell.length_c   1.000
_cell.angle_alpha   90.00
_cell.angle_beta   90.00
_cell.angle_gamma   90.00
#
_symmetry.space_group_name_H-M   'P 1'
#
loop_
_entity.id
_entity.type
_entity.pdbx_description
1 polymer ?
#
loop_
_entity_poly.entity_id
_entity_poly.type
_entity_poly.pdbx_seq_one_letter_code
_entity_poly.pdbx_strand_id
1 'polypeptide(L)'
;PKPVNFSGGMDLTSWLGTFMLERVLGTVPVEEDGSAYFEVPAGRPILFVTLDTNDLSVKRMQSFTNVQPGEVLGCVGCHEHRTLAPVLTRDNTLAALRRPPSKIEPFRD
;
A
#
# COMPACT_ATOMS: atom_id res chain seq x y z
N PRO A 1 -10.82 -36.39 -12.79
CA PRO A 1 -9.41 -36.06 -13.10
C PRO A 1 -9.32 -34.63 -13.66
N LYS A 2 -8.47 -33.77 -13.08
CA LYS A 2 -8.26 -32.42 -13.63
C LYS A 2 -7.53 -32.55 -14.99
N PRO A 3 -7.91 -31.79 -16.04
CA PRO A 3 -7.24 -31.89 -17.34
C PRO A 3 -5.75 -31.55 -17.21
N VAL A 4 -4.93 -32.20 -18.04
CA VAL A 4 -3.47 -32.00 -18.10
C VAL A 4 -3.14 -30.51 -18.25
N ASN A 5 -2.28 -30.01 -17.37
CA ASN A 5 -1.64 -28.70 -17.52
C ASN A 5 -0.52 -28.82 -18.56
N PHE A 6 -0.70 -28.22 -19.73
CA PHE A 6 0.26 -28.29 -20.85
C PHE A 6 1.43 -27.28 -20.73
N SER A 7 1.35 -26.29 -19.85
CA SER A 7 2.34 -25.21 -19.75
C SER A 7 3.36 -25.39 -18.63
N GLY A 8 3.16 -26.34 -17.69
CA GLY A 8 4.05 -26.54 -16.53
C GLY A 8 4.23 -25.32 -15.60
N GLY A 9 3.58 -24.20 -15.89
CA GLY A 9 3.67 -22.91 -15.19
C GLY A 9 2.29 -22.36 -14.85
N MET A 10 2.25 -21.17 -14.24
CA MET A 10 1.00 -20.50 -13.89
C MET A 10 0.11 -20.35 -15.14
N ASP A 11 -1.18 -20.64 -14.98
CA ASP A 11 -2.21 -20.50 -16.03
C ASP A 11 -2.16 -19.10 -16.66
N LEU A 12 -2.61 -18.96 -17.92
CA LEU A 12 -2.47 -17.74 -18.75
C LEU A 12 -3.14 -16.48 -18.16
N THR A 13 -3.81 -16.59 -17.02
CA THR A 13 -4.46 -15.49 -16.29
C THR A 13 -3.51 -14.31 -16.01
N SER A 14 -2.20 -14.55 -15.91
CA SER A 14 -1.21 -13.50 -15.66
C SER A 14 -0.13 -13.35 -16.74
N TRP A 15 -0.27 -13.95 -17.93
CA TRP A 15 0.74 -13.89 -19.02
C TRP A 15 2.18 -14.19 -18.53
N LEU A 16 2.38 -15.32 -17.85
CA LEU A 16 3.68 -15.70 -17.25
C LEU A 16 4.18 -14.76 -16.13
N GLY A 17 3.34 -13.85 -15.63
CA GLY A 17 3.62 -12.92 -14.53
C GLY A 17 3.07 -13.34 -13.17
N THR A 18 3.28 -12.47 -12.16
CA THR A 18 2.76 -12.59 -10.79
C THR A 18 1.22 -12.72 -10.74
N PHE A 19 0.67 -13.21 -9.63
CA PHE A 19 -0.75 -13.51 -9.43
C PHE A 19 -1.72 -12.32 -9.59
N MET A 20 -1.23 -11.08 -9.75
CA MET A 20 -2.06 -9.87 -9.85
C MET A 20 -1.51 -8.90 -10.89
N LEU A 21 -2.39 -8.36 -11.74
CA LEU A 21 -2.09 -7.19 -12.57
C LEU A 21 -2.19 -5.94 -11.70
N GLU A 22 -1.11 -5.17 -11.66
CA GLU A 22 -1.02 -3.99 -10.82
C GLU A 22 -1.19 -2.73 -11.68
N ARG A 23 -1.92 -1.76 -11.14
CA ARG A 23 -2.04 -0.42 -11.71
C ARG A 23 -1.65 0.59 -10.65
N VAL A 24 -0.84 1.56 -11.04
CA VAL A 24 -0.50 2.69 -10.19
C VAL A 24 -1.76 3.55 -10.00
N LEU A 25 -2.17 3.75 -8.74
CA LEU A 25 -3.31 4.61 -8.40
C LEU A 25 -2.92 6.09 -8.36
N GLY A 26 -1.68 6.38 -8.00
CA GLY A 26 -1.16 7.73 -7.78
C GLY A 26 -0.23 7.78 -6.59
N THR A 27 0.05 8.99 -6.11
CA THR A 27 0.89 9.27 -4.94
C THR A 27 0.09 9.94 -3.83
N VAL A 28 0.66 9.92 -2.62
CA VAL A 28 0.13 10.61 -1.44
C VAL A 28 1.31 11.25 -0.71
N PRO A 29 1.12 12.40 -0.04
CA PRO A 29 2.20 13.05 0.69
C PRO A 29 2.59 12.24 1.94
N VAL A 30 3.90 12.22 2.20
CA VAL A 30 4.50 11.73 3.45
C VAL A 30 5.05 12.95 4.19
N GLU A 31 4.75 13.05 5.47
CA GLU A 31 5.21 14.16 6.32
C GLU A 31 6.69 13.99 6.69
N GLU A 32 7.32 15.05 7.20
CA GLU A 32 8.74 15.04 7.61
C GLU A 32 9.05 14.00 8.70
N ASP A 33 8.08 13.68 9.57
CA ASP A 33 8.17 12.63 10.58
C ASP A 33 7.98 11.20 10.02
N GLY A 34 7.83 11.06 8.70
CA GLY A 34 7.60 9.80 7.99
C GLY A 34 6.16 9.30 8.05
N SER A 35 5.24 10.04 8.68
CA SER A 35 3.83 9.65 8.77
C SER A 35 3.06 9.95 7.48
N ALA A 36 2.04 9.14 7.21
CA ALA A 36 1.13 9.34 6.09
C ALA A 36 -0.30 9.00 6.50
N TYR A 37 -1.27 9.80 6.07
CA TYR A 37 -2.70 9.60 6.32
C TYR A 37 -3.49 9.97 5.07
N PHE A 38 -4.17 8.98 4.49
CA PHE A 38 -4.80 9.10 3.18
C PHE A 38 -5.96 8.12 3.00
N GLU A 39 -6.86 8.47 2.08
CA GLU A 39 -7.97 7.62 1.67
C GLU A 39 -7.53 6.65 0.58
N VAL A 40 -8.12 5.45 0.62
CA VAL A 40 -7.90 4.41 -0.38
C VAL A 40 -9.23 3.84 -0.86
N PRO A 41 -9.28 3.29 -2.08
CA PRO A 41 -10.47 2.62 -2.58
C PRO A 41 -10.82 1.39 -1.74
N ALA A 42 -12.06 1.32 -1.26
CA ALA A 42 -12.56 0.18 -0.51
C ALA A 42 -12.82 -1.04 -1.41
N GLY A 43 -12.76 -2.24 -0.81
CA GLY A 43 -13.17 -3.50 -1.46
C GLY A 43 -12.23 -4.00 -2.56
N ARG A 44 -11.00 -3.48 -2.64
CA ARG A 44 -9.98 -3.99 -3.56
C ARG A 44 -8.58 -4.08 -2.93
N PRO A 45 -7.73 -5.02 -3.38
CA PRO A 45 -6.34 -5.09 -2.98
C PRO A 45 -5.57 -3.83 -3.34
N ILE A 46 -4.79 -3.32 -2.38
CA ILE A 46 -3.85 -2.22 -2.56
C ILE A 46 -2.51 -2.59 -1.91
N LEU A 47 -1.43 -2.03 -2.44
CA LEU A 47 -0.10 -2.14 -1.86
C LEU A 47 0.57 -0.78 -1.90
N PHE A 48 1.59 -0.60 -1.07
CA PHE A 48 2.30 0.66 -0.94
C PHE A 48 3.73 0.55 -1.45
N VAL A 49 4.19 1.63 -2.09
CA VAL A 49 5.59 1.83 -2.49
C VAL A 49 6.02 3.17 -1.91
N THR A 50 7.10 3.15 -1.14
CA THR A 50 7.75 4.37 -0.65
C THR A 50 8.71 4.88 -1.71
N LEU A 51 8.71 6.20 -1.91
CA LEU A 51 9.50 6.86 -2.95
C LEU A 51 10.55 7.77 -2.30
N ASP A 52 11.69 7.93 -2.97
CA ASP A 52 12.67 8.96 -2.64
C ASP A 52 12.35 10.29 -3.33
N THR A 53 13.22 11.28 -3.17
CA THR A 53 13.07 12.62 -3.77
C THR A 53 13.08 12.64 -5.30
N ASN A 54 13.50 11.55 -5.94
CA ASN A 54 13.55 11.40 -7.39
C ASN A 54 12.43 10.48 -7.91
N ASP A 55 11.39 10.25 -7.09
CA ASP A 55 10.28 9.33 -7.38
C ASP A 55 10.73 7.87 -7.60
N LEU A 56 11.88 7.47 -7.05
CA LEU A 56 12.37 6.09 -7.15
C LEU A 56 11.96 5.26 -5.93
N SER A 57 11.60 4.00 -6.18
CA SER A 57 11.18 3.08 -5.12
C SER A 57 12.31 2.82 -4.11
N VAL A 58 12.08 3.22 -2.86
CA VAL A 58 12.94 2.88 -1.71
C VAL A 58 12.58 1.50 -1.17
N LYS A 59 11.29 1.29 -0.89
CA LYS A 59 10.77 0.02 -0.37
C LYS A 59 9.37 -0.23 -0.89
N ARG A 60 9.15 -1.47 -1.33
CA ARG A 60 7.89 -1.95 -1.89
C ARG A 60 7.29 -3.04 -1.01
N MET A 61 6.00 -2.94 -0.75
CA MET A 61 5.22 -3.99 -0.12
C MET A 61 5.09 -5.18 -1.09
N GLN A 62 5.47 -6.39 -0.63
CA GLN A 62 5.36 -7.66 -1.38
C GLN A 62 4.09 -8.44 -1.04
N SER A 63 3.12 -7.73 -0.46
CA SER A 63 1.80 -8.22 -0.08
C SER A 63 0.79 -7.13 -0.41
N PHE A 64 -0.49 -7.36 -0.11
CA PHE A 64 -1.53 -6.36 -0.25
C PHE A 64 -2.32 -6.24 1.06
N THR A 65 -2.97 -5.10 1.22
CA THR A 65 -4.02 -4.90 2.20
C THR A 65 -5.32 -4.51 1.50
N ASN A 66 -6.43 -4.55 2.22
CA ASN A 66 -7.76 -4.16 1.75
C ASN A 66 -8.47 -3.47 2.91
N VAL A 67 -9.36 -2.54 2.59
CA VAL A 67 -10.23 -1.89 3.58
C VAL A 67 -11.69 -1.96 3.13
N GLN A 68 -12.61 -1.96 4.08
CA GLN A 68 -14.04 -1.81 3.88
C GLN A 68 -14.46 -0.33 3.85
N PRO A 69 -15.66 0.01 3.33
CA PRO A 69 -16.17 1.37 3.39
C PRO A 69 -16.23 1.89 4.84
N GLY A 70 -15.55 3.01 5.11
CA GLY A 70 -15.47 3.62 6.44
C GLY A 70 -14.45 3.00 7.40
N GLU A 71 -13.73 1.95 6.97
CA GLU A 71 -12.67 1.34 7.78
C GLU A 71 -11.42 2.23 7.82
N VAL A 72 -10.83 2.35 9.00
CA VAL A 72 -9.52 3.00 9.20
C VAL A 72 -8.51 1.92 9.58
N LEU A 73 -7.52 1.72 8.73
CA LEU A 73 -6.42 0.78 8.95
C LEU A 73 -5.13 1.55 9.26
N GLY A 74 -4.47 1.20 10.37
CA GLY A 74 -3.18 1.76 10.76
C GLY A 74 -2.06 0.73 10.68
N CYS A 75 -0.84 1.18 10.38
CA CYS A 75 0.39 0.39 10.51
C CYS A 75 1.43 1.20 11.29
N VAL A 76 2.28 0.50 12.06
CA VAL A 76 3.36 1.16 12.83
C VAL A 76 4.47 1.66 11.90
N GLY A 77 4.74 0.92 10.83
CA GLY A 77 5.76 1.23 9.84
C GLY A 77 5.78 0.20 8.72
N CYS A 78 6.69 0.40 7.75
CA CYS A 78 6.80 -0.44 6.57
C CYS A 78 7.36 -1.83 6.91
N HIS A 79 6.48 -2.83 7.09
CA HIS A 79 6.80 -4.21 7.50
C HIS A 79 7.24 -4.35 8.98
N GLU A 80 6.73 -3.46 9.82
CA GLU A 80 6.85 -3.55 11.29
C GLU A 80 5.86 -4.59 11.86
N HIS A 81 6.11 -5.05 13.09
CA HIS A 81 5.29 -6.05 13.73
C HIS A 81 3.86 -5.55 13.98
N ARG A 82 2.87 -6.17 13.32
CA ARG A 82 1.44 -5.77 13.36
C ARG A 82 0.77 -5.80 14.74
N THR A 83 1.38 -6.47 15.71
CA THR A 83 0.84 -6.62 17.08
C THR A 83 1.43 -5.60 18.05
N LEU A 84 2.32 -4.73 17.57
CA LEU A 84 2.91 -3.67 18.37
C LEU A 84 2.14 -2.37 18.16
N ALA A 85 2.11 -1.55 19.20
CA ALA A 85 1.72 -0.16 19.10
C ALA A 85 2.97 0.69 18.85
N PRO A 86 2.85 1.83 18.15
CA PRO A 86 3.94 2.79 18.08
C PRO A 86 4.30 3.27 19.49
N VAL A 87 5.59 3.55 19.72
CA VAL A 87 6.05 4.13 20.99
C VAL A 87 5.49 5.54 21.11
N LEU A 88 4.46 5.71 21.94
CA LEU A 88 3.85 7.00 22.21
C LEU A 88 4.76 7.81 23.15
N THR A 89 5.44 8.82 22.62
CA THR A 89 6.06 9.87 23.44
C THR A 89 5.02 10.97 23.69
N ARG A 90 5.08 11.62 24.85
CA ARG A 90 4.02 12.50 25.38
C ARG A 90 3.56 13.63 24.44
N ASP A 91 4.36 14.00 23.44
CA ASP A 91 4.11 15.14 22.55
C ASP A 91 3.99 14.76 21.05
N ASN A 92 4.00 13.47 20.70
CA ASN A 92 4.22 13.05 19.31
C ASN A 92 2.98 12.47 18.61
N THR A 93 1.91 13.27 18.54
CA THR A 93 0.86 13.00 17.54
C THR A 93 1.48 13.13 16.16
N LEU A 94 1.45 12.03 15.39
CA LEU A 94 1.92 11.97 14.00
C LEU A 94 1.40 13.17 13.21
N ALA A 95 2.29 13.84 12.49
CA ALA A 95 1.97 15.06 11.76
C ALA A 95 0.78 14.83 10.79
N ALA A 96 0.73 13.67 10.14
CA ALA A 96 -0.32 13.34 9.18
C ALA A 96 -1.73 13.28 9.80
N LEU A 97 -1.83 12.99 11.11
CA LEU A 97 -3.12 12.93 11.83
C LEU A 97 -3.64 14.31 12.26
N ARG A 98 -2.86 15.38 12.08
CA ARG A 98 -3.26 16.76 12.41
C ARG A 98 -4.11 17.41 11.31
N ARG A 99 -4.30 16.72 10.19
CA ARG A 99 -5.09 17.17 9.04
C ARG A 99 -6.03 16.05 8.57
N PRO A 100 -7.05 16.36 7.75
CA PRO A 100 -7.85 15.34 7.09
C PRO A 100 -7.00 14.40 6.22
N PRO A 101 -7.47 13.17 5.95
CA PRO A 101 -6.75 12.24 5.10
C PRO A 101 -6.58 12.82 3.69
N SER A 102 -5.38 12.66 3.12
CA SER A 102 -5.11 13.06 1.73
C SER A 102 -5.88 12.20 0.74
N LYS A 103 -6.26 12.79 -0.39
CA LYS A 103 -6.68 12.03 -1.57
C LYS A 103 -5.44 11.58 -2.35
N ILE A 104 -5.56 10.44 -3.03
CA ILE A 104 -4.53 9.97 -3.96
C ILE A 104 -4.48 10.96 -5.14
N GLU A 105 -3.28 11.48 -5.43
CA GLU A 105 -3.01 12.28 -6.63
C GLU A 105 -2.66 11.34 -7.80
N PRO A 106 -3.52 11.21 -8.82
CA PRO A 106 -3.24 10.35 -9.96
C PRO A 106 -2.09 10.91 -10.81
N PHE A 107 -1.28 10.03 -11.38
CA PHE A 107 -0.37 10.43 -12.45
C PHE A 107 -1.20 10.90 -13.65
N ARG A 108 -0.82 12.04 -14.22
CA ARG A 108 -1.38 12.51 -15.49
C ARG A 108 -0.72 11.73 -16.62
N ASP A 109 -1.54 11.30 -17.58
CA ASP A 109 -1.07 10.69 -18.83
C ASP A 109 -0.27 11.69 -19.68
#